data_AF-A0A379LZD5-F1
#
_entry.id   AF-A0A379LZD5-F1
#
_cell.length_a   1.000
_cell.length_b   1.000
_cell.length_c   1.000
_cell.angle_alpha   90.00
_cell.angle_beta   90.00
_cell.angle_gamma   90.00
#
_symmetry.space_group_name_H-M   'P 1'
#
loop_
_entity.id
_entity.type
_entity.pdbx_description
1 polymer ?
#
loop_
_entity_poly.entity_id
_entity_poly.type
_entity_poly.pdbx_seq_one_letter_code
_entity_poly.pdbx_strand_id
1 'polypeptide(L)' 'MSSTEGSADSYDPAQDPDADPDNLLSKAPRQPDQAEGEDEPAETGDTEQS' A
#
# COMPACT_ATOMS: atom_id res chain seq x y z
N MET A 1 -1.15 7.63 40.10
CA MET A 1 -0.68 7.76 38.71
C MET A 1 -0.47 6.35 38.19
N SER A 2 -1.23 5.95 37.17
CA SER A 2 -1.16 4.60 36.61
C SER A 2 -0.03 4.58 35.59
N SER A 3 1.12 4.00 35.95
CA SER A 3 2.19 3.74 34.99
C SER A 3 1.70 2.69 34.01
N THR A 4 1.22 3.11 32.84
CA THR A 4 1.28 2.27 31.65
C THR A 4 2.69 2.39 31.09
N GLU A 5 3.67 1.89 31.84
CA GLU A 5 4.93 1.46 31.23
C GLU A 5 4.55 0.24 30.40
N GLY A 6 4.02 0.52 29.20
CA GLY A 6 3.78 -0.51 28.22
C GLY A 6 5.12 -1.18 27.99
N SER A 7 5.21 -2.47 28.30
CA SER A 7 6.32 -3.30 27.88
C SER A 7 6.53 -3.00 26.40
N ALA A 8 7.58 -2.24 26.08
CA ALA A 8 8.05 -2.13 24.72
C ALA A 8 8.73 -3.47 24.45
N ASP A 9 7.92 -4.50 24.24
CA ASP A 9 8.40 -5.79 23.77
C ASP A 9 9.22 -5.47 22.51
N SER A 10 10.52 -5.69 22.63
CA SER A 10 11.44 -5.42 21.53
C SER A 10 11.00 -6.27 20.37
N TYR A 11 10.88 -5.65 19.20
CA TYR A 11 10.48 -6.35 17.99
C TYR A 11 11.38 -7.59 17.77
N ASP A 12 10.76 -8.77 17.67
CA ASP A 12 11.44 -10.03 17.37
C ASP A 12 11.08 -10.45 15.93
N PRO A 13 12.01 -10.29 14.96
CA PRO A 13 11.76 -10.69 13.58
C PRO A 13 11.52 -12.21 13.45
N ALA A 14 11.95 -13.03 14.41
CA ALA A 14 11.67 -14.47 14.38
C ALA A 14 10.21 -14.81 14.70
N GLN A 15 9.47 -13.88 15.33
CA GLN A 15 8.02 -13.99 15.56
C GLN A 15 7.20 -13.26 14.49
N ASP A 16 7.86 -12.54 13.58
CA ASP A 16 7.16 -11.81 12.53
C ASP A 16 6.99 -12.70 11.28
N PRO A 17 5.74 -13.10 10.95
CA PRO A 17 5.47 -13.87 9.74
C PRO A 17 5.81 -13.11 8.44
N ASP A 18 5.98 -11.78 8.50
CA ASP A 18 6.32 -10.95 7.35
C ASP A 18 7.84 -10.71 7.18
N ALA A 19 8.66 -11.04 8.18
CA ALA A 19 10.11 -10.90 8.12
C ALA A 19 10.78 -11.92 7.19
N ASP A 20 10.10 -13.03 6.89
CA ASP A 20 10.56 -14.03 5.92
C ASP A 20 10.05 -13.67 4.51
N PRO A 21 10.94 -13.35 3.55
CA PRO A 21 10.54 -12.97 2.19
C PRO A 21 9.78 -14.09 1.46
N ASP A 22 10.02 -15.36 1.79
CA ASP A 22 9.31 -16.49 1.18
C ASP A 22 7.85 -16.56 1.64
N ASN A 23 7.53 -16.03 2.84
CA ASN A 23 6.17 -15.92 3.35
C ASN A 23 5.35 -14.81 2.68
N LEU A 24 6.01 -13.80 2.11
CA LEU A 24 5.34 -12.69 1.42
C LEU A 24 4.76 -13.12 0.07
N LEU A 25 5.52 -13.94 -0.68
CA LEU A 25 5.13 -14.41 -2.01
C LEU A 25 3.98 -15.44 -1.98
N SER A 26 3.91 -16.26 -0.93
CA SER A 26 2.91 -17.32 -0.81
C SER A 26 1.52 -16.84 -0.37
N LYS A 27 1.43 -15.68 0.29
CA LYS A 27 0.19 -15.14 0.88
C LYS A 27 -0.32 -13.87 0.23
N ALA A 28 0.38 -13.33 -0.78
CA ALA A 28 -0.05 -12.12 -1.46
C ALA A 28 -1.42 -12.32 -2.11
N PRO A 29 -2.46 -11.57 -1.67
CA PRO A 29 -3.74 -11.56 -2.38
C PRO A 29 -3.50 -11.06 -3.79
N ARG A 30 -4.11 -11.71 -4.80
CA ARG A 30 -4.15 -11.14 -6.14
C ARG A 30 -4.88 -9.82 -6.04
N GLN A 31 -4.14 -8.73 -6.22
CA GLN A 31 -4.76 -7.41 -6.34
C GLN A 31 -5.75 -7.48 -7.51
N PRO A 32 -6.97 -6.93 -7.35
CA PRO A 32 -7.84 -6.76 -8.50
C PRO A 32 -7.11 -5.91 -9.52
N ASP A 33 -7.26 -6.27 -10.79
CA ASP A 33 -6.85 -5.40 -11.88
C ASP A 33 -7.63 -4.09 -11.71
N GLN A 34 -6.94 -2.98 -11.48
CA GLN A 34 -7.56 -1.66 -11.50
C GLN A 34 -7.90 -1.36 -12.96
N ALA A 35 -9.05 -1.87 -13.41
CA ALA A 35 -9.58 -1.60 -14.73
C ALA A 35 -9.86 -0.09 -14.86
N GLU A 36 -9.14 0.53 -15.81
CA GLU A 36 -9.32 1.85 -16.41
C GLU A 36 -9.73 2.98 -15.45
N GLY A 37 -8.72 3.77 -15.06
CA GLY A 37 -8.99 5.17 -14.72
C GLY A 37 -9.75 5.81 -15.88
N GLU A 38 -10.74 6.64 -15.54
CA GLU A 38 -11.58 7.39 -16.46
C GLU A 38 -10.75 7.90 -17.63
N ASP A 39 -11.15 7.57 -18.87
CA ASP A 39 -10.63 8.28 -20.04
C ASP A 39 -10.91 9.77 -19.82
N GLU A 40 -9.89 10.53 -19.41
CA GLU A 40 -9.99 11.98 -19.38
C GLU A 40 -10.41 12.41 -20.78
N PRO A 41 -11.54 13.13 -20.96
CA PRO A 41 -11.87 13.66 -22.28
C PRO A 41 -10.70 14.54 -22.69
N ALA A 42 -10.02 14.17 -23.78
CA ALA A 42 -8.94 14.95 -24.34
C ALA A 42 -9.35 16.42 -24.38
N GLU A 43 -8.71 17.23 -23.55
CA GLU A 43 -8.85 18.68 -23.59
C GLU A 43 -8.28 19.11 -24.95
N THR A 44 -9.14 19.14 -25.98
CA THR A 44 -8.83 19.85 -27.22
C THR A 44 -8.96 21.33 -26.90
N GLY A 45 -7.92 21.87 -26.25
CA GLY A 45 -7.68 23.29 -26.14
C GLY A 45 -7.38 23.83 -27.53
N ASP A 46 -8.45 24.21 -28.22
CA ASP A 46 -8.45 25.07 -29.40
C ASP A 46 -7.66 26.35 -29.07
N THR A 47 -6.37 26.38 -29.39
CA THR A 47 -5.61 27.63 -29.42
C THR A 47 -5.90 28.35 -30.72
N GLU A 48 -7.14 28.80 -30.91
CA GLU A 48 -7.50 29.82 -31.88
C GLU A 48 -8.17 30.99 -31.18
N GLN A 49 -7.40 32.00 -30.76
CA GLN A 49 -7.90 33.38 -30.77
C GLN A 49 -6.79 34.37 -31.14
N SER A 50 -6.90 34.80 -32.40
CA SER A 50 -6.48 36.04 -33.07
C SER A 50 -5.89 37.18 -32.24
#